data_AF-A0A967LXP5-F1
#
_entry.id   AF-A0A967LXP5-F1
#
_cell.length_a   1.000
_cell.length_b   1.000
_cell.length_c   1.000
_cell.angle_alpha   90.00
_cell.angle_beta   90.00
_cell.angle_gamma   90.00
#
_symmetry.space_group_name_H-M   'P 1'
#
loop_
_entity.id
_entity.type
_entity.pdbx_description
1 polymer ?
#
loop_
_entity_poly.entity_id
_entity_poly.type
_entity_poly.pdbx_seq_one_letter_code
_entity_poly.pdbx_strand_id
1 'polypeptide(L)' 'MSDELLALFQAAKDLVTYIDKEHVFDKAGDMGCGGFDTYQSDAFYDLIAEARKALSEVESTLE' A
#
# COMPACT_ATOMS: atom_id res chain seq x y z
N MET A 1 -17.73 -13.07 -6.30
CA MET A 1 -16.91 -13.11 -5.06
C MET A 1 -17.87 -13.28 -3.88
N SER A 2 -17.49 -13.99 -2.80
CA SER A 2 -18.36 -14.03 -1.60
C SER A 2 -18.31 -12.70 -0.84
N ASP A 3 -19.29 -12.45 0.02
CA ASP A 3 -19.37 -11.20 0.80
C ASP A 3 -18.14 -11.02 1.71
N GLU A 4 -17.62 -12.11 2.29
CA GLU A 4 -16.42 -12.08 3.13
C GLU A 4 -15.17 -11.71 2.33
N LEU A 5 -15.05 -12.26 1.12
CA LEU A 5 -13.94 -11.95 0.22
C LEU A 5 -14.03 -10.49 -0.26
N LEU A 6 -15.22 -10.00 -0.57
CA LEU A 6 -15.43 -8.60 -0.97
C LEU A 6 -15.06 -7.64 0.17
N ALA A 7 -15.44 -7.97 1.41
CA ALA A 7 -15.07 -7.18 2.59
C ALA A 7 -13.55 -7.16 2.82
N LEU A 8 -12.89 -8.31 2.66
CA LEU A 8 -11.42 -8.39 2.75
C LEU A 8 -10.75 -7.55 1.66
N PHE A 9 -11.24 -7.65 0.43
CA PHE A 9 -10.74 -6.87 -0.69
C PHE A 9 -10.87 -5.35 -0.43
N GLN A 10 -12.03 -4.90 0.04
CA GLN A 10 -12.25 -3.49 0.37
C GLN A 10 -11.34 -3.02 1.51
N ALA A 11 -11.20 -3.81 2.57
CA ALA A 11 -10.32 -3.49 3.69
C ALA A 11 -8.85 -3.39 3.27
N ALA A 12 -8.39 -4.29 2.39
CA ALA A 12 -7.04 -4.24 1.84
C ALA A 12 -6.82 -3.00 0.97
N LYS A 13 -7.81 -2.63 0.14
CA LYS A 13 -7.78 -1.41 -0.67
C LYS A 13 -7.72 -0.15 0.19
N ASP A 14 -8.53 -0.06 1.23
CA ASP A 14 -8.55 1.08 2.14
C ASP A 14 -7.20 1.22 2.87
N LEU A 15 -6.60 0.11 3.30
CA LEU A 15 -5.29 0.09 3.94
C LEU A 15 -4.19 0.61 3.02
N VAL A 16 -4.10 0.08 1.80
CA VAL A 16 -3.09 0.52 0.81
C VAL A 16 -3.29 2.00 0.47
N THR A 17 -4.53 2.44 0.30
CA THR A 17 -4.87 3.85 0.05
C THR A 17 -4.41 4.77 1.19
N TYR A 18 -4.59 4.34 2.43
CA TYR A 18 -4.16 5.11 3.60
C TYR A 18 -2.63 5.23 3.65
N ILE A 19 -1.91 4.12 3.44
CA ILE A 19 -0.45 4.10 3.39
C ILE A 19 0.08 5.09 2.34
N ASP A 20 -0.53 5.10 1.16
CA ASP A 20 -0.14 5.97 0.05
C ASP A 20 -0.40 7.44 0.35
N LYS A 21 -1.55 7.76 0.96
CA LYS A 21 -1.95 9.13 1.26
C LYS A 21 -1.13 9.76 2.37
N GLU A 22 -0.88 9.00 3.44
CA GLU A 22 -0.18 9.52 4.62
C GLU A 22 1.34 9.38 4.50
N HIS A 23 1.85 8.92 3.35
CA HIS A 23 3.29 8.80 3.09
C HIS A 23 4.02 8.04 4.21
N VAL A 24 3.33 7.06 4.84
CA VAL A 24 3.73 6.41 6.10
C VAL A 24 5.11 5.75 6.01
N PHE A 25 5.56 5.48 4.79
CA PHE A 25 6.84 4.85 4.49
C PHE A 25 7.65 5.60 3.45
N ASP A 26 7.44 6.90 3.21
CA ASP A 26 8.23 7.61 2.19
C ASP A 26 9.66 7.94 2.64
N LYS A 27 10.68 7.47 1.91
CA LYS A 27 12.13 7.61 2.25
C LYS A 27 12.59 9.03 2.48
N ALA A 28 11.91 9.96 1.85
CA ALA A 28 12.23 11.38 1.88
C ALA A 28 11.40 12.16 2.90
N GLY A 29 10.42 11.53 3.57
CA GLY A 29 9.26 12.21 4.15
C GLY A 29 9.51 13.08 5.38
N ASP A 30 10.40 12.70 6.30
CA ASP A 30 10.34 13.32 7.65
C ASP A 30 11.67 13.51 8.39
N MET A 31 12.79 13.52 7.66
CA MET A 31 14.13 13.58 8.27
C MET A 31 14.83 14.95 8.13
N GLY A 32 14.07 16.04 7.95
CA GLY A 32 14.62 17.40 7.82
C GLY A 32 15.73 17.51 6.76
N CYS A 33 16.58 18.54 6.85
CA CYS A 33 17.72 18.74 5.93
C CYS A 33 18.79 17.64 6.07
N GLY A 34 18.55 16.45 5.50
CA GLY A 34 19.61 15.51 5.12
C GLY A 34 19.63 14.15 5.81
N GLY A 35 18.63 13.77 6.62
CA GLY A 35 18.55 12.38 7.09
C GLY A 35 17.87 11.49 6.05
N PHE A 36 18.46 10.34 5.75
CA PHE A 36 17.72 9.22 5.16
C PHE A 36 17.19 8.39 6.31
N ASP A 37 15.90 8.10 6.32
CA ASP A 37 15.36 7.11 7.25
C ASP A 37 15.81 5.71 6.83
N THR A 38 16.90 5.26 7.46
CA THR A 38 17.51 3.95 7.21
C THR A 38 16.66 2.78 7.74
N TYR A 39 15.58 3.06 8.47
CA TYR A 39 14.62 2.03 8.92
C TYR A 39 13.56 1.72 7.87
N GLN A 40 13.58 2.41 6.73
CA GLN A 40 12.66 2.11 5.64
C GLN A 40 13.08 0.85 4.89
N SER A 41 12.21 -0.16 5.03
CA SER A 41 12.38 -1.48 4.47
C SER A 41 12.00 -1.47 2.99
N ASP A 42 12.97 -1.66 2.09
CA ASP A 42 12.73 -1.92 0.67
C ASP A 42 11.71 -3.05 0.47
N ALA A 43 11.81 -4.09 1.31
CA ALA A 43 10.87 -5.20 1.30
C ALA A 43 9.43 -4.75 1.59
N PHE A 44 9.22 -3.72 2.42
CA PHE A 44 7.87 -3.22 2.70
C PHE A 44 7.30 -2.41 1.53
N TYR A 45 8.15 -1.64 0.85
CA TYR A 45 7.76 -0.97 -0.40
C TYR A 45 7.36 -1.95 -1.49
N ASP A 46 8.14 -3.00 -1.69
CA ASP A 46 7.84 -4.05 -2.67
C ASP A 46 6.49 -4.71 -2.36
N LEU A 47 6.23 -5.02 -1.08
CA LEU A 47 4.95 -5.58 -0.64
C LEU A 47 3.76 -4.64 -0.92
N ILE A 48 3.91 -3.32 -0.72
CA ILE A 48 2.84 -2.36 -1.07
C ILE A 48 2.63 -2.34 -2.58
N ALA A 49 3.70 -2.35 -3.38
CA ALA A 49 3.60 -2.34 -4.83
C ALA A 49 2.91 -3.61 -5.36
N GLU A 50 3.26 -4.78 -4.83
CA GLU A 50 2.60 -6.05 -5.14
C GLU A 50 1.13 -6.04 -4.72
N ALA A 51 0.81 -5.50 -3.53
CA ALA A 51 -0.57 -5.37 -3.07
C ALA A 51 -1.40 -4.49 -4.00
N ARG A 52 -0.87 -3.33 -4.44
CA ARG A 52 -1.55 -2.46 -5.42
C ARG A 52 -1.84 -3.19 -6.72
N LYS A 53 -0.86 -3.95 -7.23
CA LYS A 53 -1.02 -4.73 -8.46
C LYS A 53 -2.13 -5.76 -8.30
N ALA A 54 -2.09 -6.55 -7.23
CA ALA A 54 -3.10 -7.57 -6.97
C ALA A 54 -4.51 -6.96 -6.82
N LEU A 55 -4.64 -5.82 -6.14
CA LEU A 55 -5.91 -5.10 -6.01
C LEU A 55 -6.45 -4.66 -7.38
N SER A 56 -5.61 -4.07 -8.23
CA SER A 56 -6.00 -3.62 -9.57
C SER A 56 -6.43 -4.79 -10.47
N GLU A 57 -5.74 -5.94 -10.39
CA GLU A 57 -6.14 -7.16 -11.11
C GLU A 57 -7.52 -7.63 -10.66
N VAL A 58 -7.81 -7.64 -9.35
CA VAL A 58 -9.15 -7.99 -8.85
C VAL A 58 -10.20 -6.98 -9.32
N GLU A 59 -9.93 -5.67 -9.29
CA GLU A 59 -10.88 -4.65 -9.79
C GLU A 59 -11.25 -4.88 -11.25
N SER A 60 -10.26 -5.15 -12.11
CA SER A 60 -10.50 -5.42 -13.53
C SER A 60 -11.35 -6.67 -13.79
N THR A 61 -11.44 -7.59 -12.82
CA THR A 61 -12.31 -8.77 -12.91
C THR A 61 -13.71 -8.53 -12.37
N LEU A 62 -13.94 -7.42 -11.68
CA LEU A 62 -15.23 -7.01 -11.12
C LEU A 62 -16.00 -6.04 -12.04
N GLU A 63 -15.31 -5.33 -12.94
CA GLU A 63 -15.89 -4.53 -14.04
C GLU A 63 -16.50 -5.40 -15.16
#